data_AF-A0A484XVJ3-F1
#
_entry.id   AF-A0A484XVJ3-F1
#
_cell.length_a   1.000
_cell.length_b   1.000
_cell.length_c   1.000
_cell.angle_alpha   90.00
_cell.angle_beta   90.00
_cell.angle_gamma   90.00
#
_symmetry.space_group_name_H-M   'P 1'
#
loop_
_entity.id
_entity.type
_entity.pdbx_description
1 polymer ?
#
loop_
_entity_poly.entity_id
_entity_poly.type
_entity_poly.pdbx_seq_one_letter_code
_entity_poly.pdbx_strand_id
1 'polypeptide(L)'
;MPIRVQDELPAVNFLREENVFVMTASRATGQEIRPLKVLILNLMPKKIETENQFLRLLSNSPLQVDIQLLRIDARESAQHAF
;
A
#
# COMPACT_ATOMS: atom_id res chain seq x y z
N MET A 1 -4.94 -7.68 -1.52
CA MET A 1 -5.28 -8.56 -0.38
C MET A 1 -6.13 -9.68 -0.91
N PRO A 2 -5.86 -10.94 -0.54
CA PRO A 2 -6.69 -12.06 -0.95
C PRO A 2 -8.08 -11.98 -0.30
N ILE A 3 -9.10 -12.49 -0.98
CA ILE A 3 -10.44 -12.60 -0.41
C ILE A 3 -10.46 -13.72 0.64
N ARG A 4 -11.09 -13.46 1.80
CA ARG A 4 -11.23 -14.46 2.88
C ARG A 4 -12.47 -15.31 2.62
N VAL A 5 -12.29 -16.63 2.54
CA VAL A 5 -13.39 -17.59 2.35
C VAL A 5 -13.32 -18.70 3.40
N GLN A 6 -14.45 -19.37 3.63
CA GLN A 6 -14.50 -20.56 4.48
C GLN A 6 -13.70 -21.70 3.84
N ASP A 7 -13.01 -22.48 4.67
CA ASP A 7 -12.05 -23.48 4.22
C ASP A 7 -12.68 -24.60 3.36
N GLU A 8 -13.95 -24.90 3.61
CA GLU A 8 -14.72 -25.96 2.92
C GLU A 8 -15.48 -25.47 1.67
N LEU A 9 -15.32 -24.20 1.28
CA LEU A 9 -16.05 -23.65 0.14
C LEU A 9 -15.54 -24.28 -1.18
N PRO A 10 -16.38 -24.96 -1.98
CA PRO A 10 -15.95 -25.61 -3.24
C PRO A 10 -15.29 -24.65 -4.23
N ALA A 11 -15.66 -23.36 -4.16
CA ALA A 11 -15.09 -22.30 -4.98
C ALA A 11 -13.60 -22.04 -4.73
N VAL A 12 -13.02 -22.51 -3.61
CA VAL A 12 -11.59 -22.34 -3.31
C VAL A 12 -10.70 -22.96 -4.38
N ASN A 13 -11.01 -24.18 -4.81
CA ASN A 13 -10.21 -24.89 -5.81
C ASN A 13 -10.42 -24.28 -7.20
N PHE A 14 -11.67 -24.00 -7.55
CA PHE A 14 -12.04 -23.34 -8.82
C PHE A 14 -11.32 -22.00 -9.02
N LEU A 15 -11.37 -21.12 -8.02
CA LEU A 15 -10.73 -19.80 -8.10
C LEU A 15 -9.20 -19.88 -8.10
N ARG A 16 -8.61 -20.88 -7.44
CA ARG A 16 -7.15 -21.12 -7.50
C ARG A 16 -6.69 -21.54 -8.90
N GLU A 17 -7.48 -22.34 -9.61
CA GLU A 17 -7.21 -22.71 -11.01
C GLU A 17 -7.27 -21.51 -11.95
N GLU A 18 -8.09 -20.50 -11.63
CA GLU A 18 -8.18 -19.22 -12.37
C GLU A 18 -7.10 -18.19 -11.97
N ASN A 19 -6.10 -18.57 -11.17
CA ASN A 19 -5.09 -17.66 -10.58
C ASN A 19 -5.67 -16.55 -9.70
N VAL A 20 -6.89 -16.72 -9.19
CA VAL A 20 -7.48 -15.81 -8.21
C VAL A 20 -6.93 -16.14 -6.83
N PHE A 21 -6.33 -15.14 -6.18
CA PHE A 21 -5.76 -15.29 -4.84
C PHE A 21 -6.87 -15.36 -3.77
N VAL A 22 -7.18 -16.59 -3.34
CA VAL A 22 -8.15 -16.89 -2.27
C VAL A 22 -7.42 -17.32 -0.99
N MET A 23 -7.84 -16.78 0.16
CA MET A 23 -7.30 -17.13 1.47
C MET A 23 -8.35 -17.78 2.35
N THR A 24 -7.99 -18.91 2.96
CA THR A 24 -8.82 -19.64 3.93
C THR A 24 -8.88 -18.87 5.25
N ALA A 25 -10.00 -18.97 5.98
CA ALA A 25 -10.21 -18.23 7.21
C ALA A 25 -9.17 -18.60 8.29
N SER A 26 -8.75 -19.86 8.32
CA SER A 26 -7.69 -20.38 9.20
C SER A 26 -6.31 -19.79 8.93
N ARG A 27 -5.99 -19.45 7.67
CA ARG A 27 -4.73 -18.77 7.30
C ARG A 27 -4.79 -17.27 7.53
N ALA A 28 -5.97 -16.68 7.40
CA ALA A 28 -6.16 -15.24 7.57
C ALA A 28 -5.83 -14.77 9.00
N THR A 29 -6.15 -15.56 10.01
CA THR A 29 -5.90 -15.25 11.43
C THR A 29 -4.43 -15.24 11.81
N GLY A 30 -3.56 -15.92 11.03
CA GLY A 30 -2.11 -15.91 11.24
C GLY A 30 -1.36 -14.84 10.44
N GLN A 31 -2.06 -14.00 9.67
CA GLN A 31 -1.39 -12.96 8.89
C GLN A 31 -0.97 -11.78 9.77
N GLU A 32 0.28 -11.79 10.18
CA GLU A 32 1.02 -10.61 10.62
C GLU A 32 1.32 -9.72 9.39
N ILE A 33 0.34 -8.90 8.97
CA ILE A 33 0.53 -7.97 7.86
C ILE A 33 1.53 -6.91 8.31
N ARG A 34 2.77 -7.02 7.83
CA ARG A 34 3.81 -6.02 8.09
C ARG A 34 3.54 -4.76 7.25
N PRO A 35 3.53 -3.56 7.85
CA PRO A 35 3.46 -2.31 7.10
C PRO A 35 4.63 -2.20 6.14
N LEU A 36 4.36 -1.78 4.90
CA LEU A 36 5.40 -1.43 3.94
C LEU A 36 5.98 -0.07 4.31
N LYS A 37 7.30 0.01 4.49
CA LYS A 37 7.98 1.29 4.71
C LYS A 37 8.43 1.85 3.37
N VAL A 38 7.92 3.03 3.01
CA VAL A 38 8.19 3.71 1.74
C VAL A 38 8.79 5.08 2.01
N LEU A 39 9.93 5.36 1.37
CA LEU A 39 10.59 6.67 1.45
C LEU A 39 10.40 7.40 0.11
N ILE A 40 9.92 8.64 0.15
CA ILE A 40 9.75 9.47 -1.04
C ILE A 40 10.73 10.64 -0.96
N LEU A 41 11.71 10.66 -1.87
CA LEU A 41 12.58 11.82 -2.11
C LEU A 41 11.89 12.74 -3.12
N ASN A 42 11.23 13.78 -2.63
CA ASN A 42 10.45 14.69 -3.49
C ASN A 42 11.33 15.82 -4.05
N LEU A 43 11.77 15.69 -5.29
CA LEU A 43 12.56 16.71 -5.99
C LEU A 43 11.73 17.73 -6.78
N MET A 44 10.40 17.60 -6.78
CA MET A 44 9.54 18.49 -7.55
C MET A 44 9.50 19.90 -6.95
N PRO A 45 9.37 20.96 -7.77
CA PRO A 45 9.29 22.34 -7.26
C PRO A 45 8.00 22.58 -6.45
N LYS A 46 6.91 21.89 -6.78
CA LYS A 46 5.62 21.97 -6.08
C LYS A 46 5.42 20.79 -5.12
N LYS A 47 5.99 20.89 -3.92
CA LYS A 47 6.06 19.78 -2.95
C LYS A 47 4.69 19.17 -2.63
N ILE A 48 3.76 20.01 -2.17
CA ILE A 48 2.40 19.61 -1.74
C ILE A 48 1.62 18.93 -2.87
N GLU A 49 1.66 19.52 -4.07
CA GLU A 49 0.89 19.00 -5.22
C GLU A 49 1.37 17.59 -5.57
N THR A 50 2.69 17.39 -5.61
CA THR A 50 3.31 16.10 -5.88
C THR A 50 3.04 15.08 -4.76
N GLU A 51 3.14 15.48 -3.51
CA GLU A 51 2.82 14.60 -2.36
C GLU A 51 1.37 14.13 -2.42
N ASN A 52 0.41 15.03 -2.65
CA ASN A 52 -1.00 14.67 -2.79
C ASN A 52 -1.24 13.68 -3.93
N GLN A 53 -0.55 13.85 -5.07
CA GLN A 53 -0.64 12.93 -6.20
C GLN A 53 -0.12 11.54 -5.85
N PHE A 54 1.07 11.44 -5.24
CA PHE A 54 1.65 10.16 -4.84
C PHE A 54 0.87 9.48 -3.71
N LEU A 55 0.50 10.22 -2.67
CA LEU A 55 -0.28 9.69 -1.54
C LEU A 55 -1.63 9.16 -2.01
N ARG A 56 -2.30 9.81 -2.95
CA ARG A 56 -3.57 9.33 -3.53
C ARG A 56 -3.40 7.97 -4.22
N LEU A 57 -2.33 7.79 -4.98
CA LEU A 57 -2.07 6.51 -5.67
C LEU A 57 -1.68 5.40 -4.68
N LEU A 58 -0.83 5.72 -3.70
CA LEU A 58 -0.39 4.76 -2.69
C LEU A 58 -1.53 4.34 -1.75
N SER A 59 -2.52 5.21 -1.54
CA SER A 59 -3.72 4.91 -0.72
C SER A 59 -4.66 3.90 -1.38
N ASN A 60 -4.52 3.61 -2.68
CA ASN A 60 -5.40 2.68 -3.40
C ASN A 60 -4.93 1.22 -3.31
N SER A 61 -4.23 0.87 -2.24
CA SER A 61 -3.77 -0.49 -1.95
C SER A 61 -4.36 -0.95 -0.62
N PRO A 62 -4.79 -2.21 -0.51
CA PRO A 62 -5.26 -2.76 0.75
C PRO A 62 -4.10 -3.11 1.71
N LEU A 63 -2.83 -2.87 1.32
CA LEU A 63 -1.66 -3.00 2.19
C LEU A 63 -1.46 -1.71 3.00
N GLN A 64 -1.07 -1.84 4.27
CA GLN A 64 -0.66 -0.70 5.08
C GLN A 64 0.71 -0.18 4.58
N VAL A 65 0.80 1.13 4.35
CA VAL A 65 2.00 1.81 3.87
C VAL A 65 2.39 2.94 4.82
N ASP A 66 3.57 2.84 5.42
CA ASP A 66 4.20 3.87 6.25
C ASP A 66 5.10 4.74 5.36
N ILE A 67 4.74 6.01 5.19
CA ILE A 67 5.42 6.91 4.26
C ILE A 67 6.31 7.89 5.02
N GLN A 68 7.56 7.99 4.58
CA GLN A 68 8.52 9.00 5.02
C GLN A 68 8.87 9.92 3.85
N LEU A 69 8.86 11.23 4.09
CA LEU A 69 9.21 12.23 3.08
C LEU A 69 10.63 12.73 3.35
N LEU A 70 11.50 12.64 2.35
CA LEU A 70 12.90 13.04 2.43
C LEU A 70 13.15 14.29 1.58
N ARG A 71 13.92 15.23 2.13
CA ARG A 71 14.46 16.41 1.43
C ARG A 71 15.94 16.23 1.16
N ILE A 72 16.41 16.73 0.02
CA ILE A 72 17.82 16.67 -0.37
C ILE A 72 18.66 17.77 0.27
N ASP A 73 18.05 18.90 0.60
CA ASP A 73 18.70 20.03 1.26
C ASP A 73 17.73 20.77 2.21
N ALA A 74 18.29 21.74 2.95
CA ALA A 74 17.55 22.60 3.87
C ALA A 74 17.05 23.91 3.22
N ARG A 75 17.02 23.98 1.88
CA ARG A 75 16.58 25.20 1.19
C ARG A 75 15.07 25.36 1.28
N GLU A 76 14.63 26.60 1.39
CA GLU A 76 13.20 26.92 1.36
C GLU A 76 12.61 26.55 -0.01
N SER A 77 11.57 25.74 0.02
CA SER A 77 10.78 25.42 -1.17
C SER A 77 9.75 26.53 -1.42
N ALA A 78 9.55 26.90 -2.69
CA ALA A 78 8.66 27.99 -3.12
C ALA A 78 7.18 27.79 -2.74
N GLN A 79 6.79 26.56 -2.37
CA GLN A 79 5.50 26.24 -1.78
C GLN A 79 5.75 25.39 -0.53
N HIS A 80 5.56 25.98 0.65
CA HIS A 80 5.85 25.33 1.92
C HIS A 80 4.87 24.20 2.25
N ALA A 81 5.38 22.97 2.26
CA ALA A 81 5.05 22.00 3.31
C ALA A 81 6.35 21.46 3.90
N PHE A 82 6.32 21.27 5.22
CA PHE A 82 7.40 21.16 6.21
C PHE A 82 8.03 22.49 6.64
#